data_AF-A0A6G0UDX6-F1
#
_entry.id   AF-A0A6G0UDX6-F1
#
_cell.length_a   1.000
_cell.length_b   1.000
_cell.length_c   1.000
_cell.angle_alpha   90.00
_cell.angle_beta   90.00
_cell.angle_gamma   90.00
#
_symmetry.space_group_name_H-M   'P 1'
#
loop_
_entity.id
_entity.type
_entity.pdbx_description
1 polymer ?
#
loop_
_entity_poly.entity_id
_entity_poly.type
_entity_poly.pdbx_seq_one_letter_code
_entity_poly.pdbx_strand_id
1 'polypeptide(L)'
;MGYWSVVCFLIFGVFLITDGAKILFYIPSISASHVIMNGKLADVLVEAGHDVVLFIPEYDKTITTNGTKLAKVWRMTNISDVFMNGFEEIGDALFNSVSGTYEERIIFEDAIGIMCE
;
A
#
# COMPACT_ATOMS: atom_id res chain seq x y z
N MET A 1 -35.29 -37.54 6.95
CA MET A 1 -34.67 -36.46 6.16
C MET A 1 -35.46 -35.19 6.41
N GLY A 2 -35.17 -34.38 7.44
CA GLY A 2 -36.17 -33.38 7.88
C GLY A 2 -35.62 -32.02 8.29
N TYR A 3 -34.50 -31.97 8.99
CA TYR A 3 -34.04 -30.73 9.64
C TYR A 3 -32.55 -30.52 9.38
N TRP A 4 -31.75 -31.59 9.49
CA TRP A 4 -30.33 -31.57 9.16
C TRP A 4 -30.03 -31.14 7.72
N SER A 5 -30.81 -31.62 6.73
CA SER A 5 -30.64 -31.19 5.34
C SER A 5 -30.97 -29.72 5.14
N VAL A 6 -31.97 -29.19 5.86
CA VAL A 6 -32.37 -27.77 5.79
C VAL A 6 -31.30 -26.89 6.44
N VAL A 7 -30.74 -27.32 7.57
CA VAL A 7 -29.64 -26.63 8.25
C VAL A 7 -28.39 -26.60 7.37
N CYS A 8 -28.02 -27.71 6.72
CA CYS A 8 -26.90 -27.71 5.76
C CYS A 8 -27.13 -26.76 4.58
N PHE A 9 -28.36 -26.71 4.06
CA PHE A 9 -28.72 -25.77 2.99
C PHE A 9 -28.65 -24.31 3.43
N LEU A 10 -29.09 -24.00 4.66
CA LEU A 10 -28.99 -22.65 5.22
C LEU A 10 -27.53 -22.23 5.46
N ILE A 11 -26.69 -23.13 6.00
CA ILE A 11 -25.26 -22.86 6.20
C ILE A 11 -24.57 -22.63 4.84
N PHE A 12 -24.83 -23.48 3.86
CA PHE A 12 -24.29 -23.31 2.51
C PHE A 12 -24.75 -21.99 1.86
N GLY A 13 -26.01 -21.61 2.06
CA GLY A 13 -26.56 -20.34 1.60
C GLY A 13 -25.82 -19.14 2.19
N VAL A 14 -25.48 -19.15 3.48
CA VAL A 14 -24.74 -18.06 4.14
C VAL A 14 -23.32 -17.90 3.57
N PHE A 15 -22.63 -19.00 3.25
CA PHE A 15 -21.31 -18.96 2.61
C PHE A 15 -21.33 -18.39 1.18
N LEU A 16 -22.47 -18.43 0.48
CA LEU A 16 -22.61 -17.86 -0.86
C LEU A 16 -22.77 -16.34 -0.88
N ILE A 17 -23.09 -15.72 0.26
CA ILE A 17 -23.37 -14.27 0.35
C ILE A 17 -22.18 -13.47 0.91
N THR A 18 -21.05 -14.12 1.19
CA THR A 18 -19.87 -13.43 1.72
C THR A 18 -19.11 -12.75 0.58
N ASP A 19 -19.09 -11.42 0.58
CA ASP A 19 -18.26 -10.63 -0.33
C ASP A 19 -16.93 -10.28 0.35
N GLY A 20 -15.87 -10.21 -0.45
CA GLY A 20 -14.55 -9.81 0.02
C GLY A 20 -14.51 -8.31 0.32
N ALA A 21 -13.86 -7.91 1.42
CA ALA A 21 -13.53 -6.51 1.64
C ALA A 21 -12.73 -5.93 0.47
N LYS A 22 -12.99 -4.65 0.14
CA LYS A 22 -12.22 -3.87 -0.83
C LYS A 22 -11.13 -3.11 -0.09
N ILE A 23 -9.87 -3.46 -0.35
CA ILE A 23 -8.72 -2.98 0.43
C ILE A 23 -7.78 -2.21 -0.49
N LEU A 24 -7.44 -0.98 -0.10
CA LEU A 24 -6.43 -0.15 -0.77
C LEU A 24 -5.15 -0.13 0.06
N PHE A 25 -4.07 -0.65 -0.50
CA PHE A 25 -2.72 -0.57 0.05
C PHE A 25 -1.99 0.62 -0.55
N TYR A 26 -1.72 1.65 0.26
CA TYR A 26 -0.85 2.76 -0.12
C TYR A 26 0.61 2.41 0.21
N ILE A 27 1.45 2.22 -0.81
CA ILE A 27 2.83 1.77 -0.63
C ILE A 27 3.76 2.67 -1.45
N PRO A 28 4.32 3.75 -0.87
CA PRO A 28 5.32 4.54 -1.57
C PRO A 28 6.58 3.70 -1.81
N SER A 29 7.19 3.85 -2.98
CA SER A 29 8.40 3.11 -3.36
C SER A 29 9.66 3.71 -2.73
N ILE A 30 9.69 3.81 -1.40
CA ILE A 30 10.84 4.32 -0.63
C ILE A 30 11.99 3.30 -0.54
N SER A 31 11.66 2.01 -0.56
CA SER A 31 12.64 0.92 -0.53
C SER A 31 12.06 -0.35 -1.14
N ALA A 32 12.91 -1.14 -1.80
CA ALA A 32 12.47 -2.37 -2.46
C ALA A 32 11.89 -3.39 -1.47
N SER A 33 12.47 -3.48 -0.27
CA SER A 33 11.98 -4.37 0.80
C SER A 33 10.59 -3.97 1.29
N HIS A 34 10.31 -2.68 1.44
CA HIS A 34 8.99 -2.17 1.83
C HIS A 34 7.93 -2.56 0.79
N VAL A 35 8.23 -2.39 -0.50
CA VAL A 35 7.31 -2.77 -1.59
C VAL A 35 7.10 -4.28 -1.64
N ILE A 36 8.16 -5.07 -1.52
CA ILE A 36 8.08 -6.54 -1.56
C ILE A 36 7.31 -7.11 -0.36
N MET A 37 7.58 -6.62 0.84
CA MET A 37 6.90 -7.09 2.06
C MET A 37 5.40 -6.82 1.98
N ASN A 38 5.00 -5.58 1.65
CA ASN A 38 3.60 -5.21 1.57
C ASN A 38 2.89 -5.87 0.37
N GLY A 39 3.59 -6.08 -0.75
CA GLY A 39 3.04 -6.82 -1.88
C GLY A 39 2.75 -8.29 -1.57
N LYS A 40 3.59 -8.96 -0.78
CA LYS A 40 3.31 -10.30 -0.26
C LYS A 40 2.13 -10.32 0.71
N LEU A 41 2.02 -9.31 1.58
CA LEU A 41 0.88 -9.19 2.48
C LEU A 41 -0.44 -9.03 1.71
N ALA A 42 -0.40 -8.25 0.62
CA ALA A 42 -1.56 -8.10 -0.24
C ALA A 42 -1.93 -9.38 -0.98
N ASP A 43 -0.95 -10.17 -1.44
CA ASP A 43 -1.20 -11.48 -2.02
C ASP A 43 -1.96 -12.39 -1.05
N VAL A 44 -1.57 -12.42 0.23
CA VAL A 44 -2.28 -13.20 1.27
C VAL A 44 -3.73 -12.76 1.43
N LEU A 45 -4.01 -11.46 1.35
CA LEU A 45 -5.37 -10.93 1.44
C LEU A 45 -6.22 -11.27 0.20
N VAL A 46 -5.62 -11.26 -0.98
CA VAL A 46 -6.28 -11.73 -2.22
C VAL A 46 -6.60 -13.22 -2.13
N GLU A 47 -5.66 -14.03 -1.63
CA GLU A 47 -5.89 -15.47 -1.39
C GLU A 47 -7.01 -15.73 -0.38
N ALA A 48 -7.19 -14.84 0.59
CA ALA A 48 -8.31 -14.88 1.53
C ALA A 48 -9.67 -14.47 0.92
N GLY A 49 -9.69 -14.04 -0.35
CA GLY A 49 -10.91 -13.69 -1.08
C GLY A 49 -11.24 -12.20 -1.09
N HIS A 50 -10.32 -11.31 -0.72
CA HIS A 50 -10.51 -9.85 -0.75
C HIS A 50 -10.15 -9.24 -2.12
N ASP A 51 -10.81 -8.13 -2.50
CA ASP A 51 -10.42 -7.31 -3.66
C ASP A 51 -9.39 -6.28 -3.20
N VAL A 52 -8.12 -6.55 -3.51
CA VAL A 52 -7.00 -5.74 -3.04
C VAL A 52 -6.38 -4.97 -4.20
N VAL A 53 -6.24 -3.67 -4.00
CA VAL A 53 -5.53 -2.76 -4.91
C VAL A 53 -4.28 -2.24 -4.22
N LEU A 54 -3.14 -2.42 -4.87
CA LEU A 54 -1.86 -1.84 -4.51
C LEU A 54 -1.66 -0.54 -5.27
N PHE A 55 -1.74 0.56 -4.55
CA PHE A 55 -1.37 1.87 -5.07
C PHE A 55 0.07 2.19 -4.70
N ILE A 56 0.93 2.34 -5.72
CA ILE A 56 2.37 2.54 -5.57
C ILE A 56 2.75 3.91 -6.16
N PRO A 57 2.86 4.95 -5.33
CA PRO A 57 3.56 6.18 -5.69
C PRO A 57 5.06 5.91 -5.91
N GLU A 58 5.59 6.31 -7.07
CA GLU A 58 6.99 6.15 -7.42
C GLU A 58 7.86 7.24 -6.79
N TYR A 59 8.43 6.97 -5.61
CA TYR A 59 9.36 7.89 -4.93
C TYR A 59 10.81 7.68 -5.39
N ASP A 60 11.18 6.44 -5.67
CA ASP A 60 12.47 6.06 -6.25
C ASP A 60 12.26 5.26 -7.54
N LYS A 61 12.76 5.80 -8.66
CA LYS A 61 12.70 5.20 -10.01
C LYS A 61 13.46 3.89 -10.13
N THR A 62 14.45 3.65 -9.26
CA THR A 62 15.21 2.41 -9.28
C THR A 62 14.37 1.22 -8.83
N ILE A 63 13.27 1.47 -8.10
CA ILE A 63 12.38 0.45 -7.56
C ILE A 63 11.22 0.17 -8.52
N THR A 64 11.51 -0.70 -9.49
CA THR A 64 10.56 -1.12 -10.52
C THR A 64 9.68 -2.31 -10.11
N THR A 65 10.00 -2.97 -8.99
CA THR A 65 9.22 -4.12 -8.49
C THR A 65 7.88 -3.69 -7.92
N ASN A 66 6.82 -4.46 -8.20
CA ASN A 66 5.49 -4.26 -7.60
C ASN A 66 5.32 -5.04 -6.28
N GLY A 67 6.19 -6.02 -6.00
CA GLY A 67 6.14 -6.83 -4.77
C GLY A 67 5.00 -7.85 -4.67
N THR A 68 3.96 -7.76 -5.50
CA THR A 68 2.77 -8.62 -5.52
C THR A 68 2.69 -9.45 -6.82
N LYS A 69 2.05 -10.62 -6.74
CA LYS A 69 1.72 -11.47 -7.90
C LYS A 69 0.21 -11.56 -8.18
N LEU A 70 -0.63 -11.33 -7.17
CA LEU A 70 -2.07 -11.57 -7.22
C LEU A 70 -2.89 -10.28 -7.14
N ALA A 71 -2.45 -9.28 -6.39
CA ALA A 71 -3.18 -8.03 -6.20
C ALA A 71 -3.14 -7.13 -7.45
N LYS A 72 -4.18 -6.31 -7.62
CA LYS A 72 -4.24 -5.33 -8.71
C LYS A 72 -3.27 -4.18 -8.40
N VAL A 73 -2.47 -3.76 -9.37
CA VAL A 73 -1.45 -2.72 -9.14
C VAL A 73 -1.78 -1.45 -9.91
N TRP A 74 -1.82 -0.32 -9.20
CA TRP A 74 -1.91 1.03 -9.73
C TRP A 74 -0.63 1.78 -9.35
N ARG A 75 0.28 1.92 -10.30
CA ARG A 75 1.54 2.65 -10.10
C ARG A 75 1.41 4.06 -10.65
N MET A 76 1.73 5.05 -9.81
CA MET A 76 1.84 6.44 -10.21
C MET A 76 3.31 6.76 -10.48
N THR A 77 3.65 6.98 -11.75
CA THR A 77 5.01 7.32 -12.20
C THR A 77 5.19 8.83 -12.31
N ASN A 78 6.44 9.27 -12.50
CA ASN A 78 6.79 10.68 -12.77
C ASN A 78 6.62 11.66 -11.58
N ILE A 79 6.63 11.16 -10.35
CA ILE A 79 6.65 11.98 -9.12
C ILE A 79 7.97 11.89 -8.35
N SER A 80 8.83 10.94 -8.72
CA SER A 80 10.07 10.65 -8.00
C SER A 80 11.04 11.83 -7.96
N ASP A 81 11.15 12.60 -9.04
CA ASP A 81 12.11 13.70 -9.11
C ASP A 81 11.69 14.82 -8.15
N VAL A 82 10.38 15.07 -8.07
CA VAL A 82 9.80 16.02 -7.12
C VAL A 82 10.03 15.56 -5.68
N PHE A 83 9.78 14.28 -5.39
CA PHE A 83 10.03 13.69 -4.07
C PHE A 83 11.50 13.76 -3.68
N MET A 84 12.41 13.28 -4.54
CA MET A 84 13.83 13.21 -4.24
C MET A 84 14.44 14.60 -4.03
N ASN A 85 14.05 15.60 -4.82
CA ASN A 85 14.50 16.97 -4.63
C ASN A 85 14.01 17.55 -3.30
N GLY A 86 12.76 17.29 -2.89
CA GLY A 86 12.22 17.75 -1.62
C GLY A 86 12.81 17.03 -0.40
N PHE A 87 13.18 15.75 -0.56
CA PHE A 87 13.75 14.94 0.52
C PHE A 87 15.27 15.04 0.64
N GLU A 88 15.98 15.53 -0.37
CA GLU A 88 17.42 15.75 -0.30
C GLU A 88 17.80 16.73 0.83
N GLU A 89 16.96 17.76 1.05
CA GLU A 89 17.19 18.78 2.07
C GLU A 89 17.00 18.26 3.51
N ILE A 90 16.13 17.26 3.72
CA ILE A 90 15.81 16.70 5.04
C ILE A 90 16.46 15.33 5.25
N GLY A 91 17.00 14.70 4.21
CA GLY A 91 17.43 13.30 4.23
C GLY A 91 18.40 12.99 5.36
N ASP A 92 19.41 13.83 5.57
CA ASP A 92 20.39 13.65 6.64
C ASP A 92 19.77 13.79 8.03
N ALA A 93 18.85 14.73 8.22
CA ALA A 93 18.12 14.90 9.48
C ALA A 93 17.19 13.72 9.76
N LEU A 94 16.52 13.20 8.72
CA LEU A 94 15.53 12.13 8.82
C LEU A 94 16.16 10.77 9.19
N PHE A 95 17.40 10.51 8.74
CA PHE A 95 18.12 9.26 9.04
C PHE A 95 18.99 9.33 10.30
N ASN A 96 19.49 10.51 10.67
CA ASN A 96 20.41 10.66 11.80
C ASN A 96 19.76 11.17 13.09
N SER A 97 18.48 11.57 13.05
CA SER A 97 17.75 12.02 14.23
C SER A 97 16.52 11.15 14.52
N VAL A 98 16.24 10.91 15.80
CA VAL A 98 15.02 10.23 16.27
C VAL A 98 13.84 11.21 16.38
N SER A 99 14.12 12.51 16.35
CA SER A 99 13.14 13.59 16.48
C SER A 99 13.56 14.78 15.62
N GLY A 100 12.65 15.23 14.77
CA GLY A 100 12.81 16.47 14.02
C GLY A 100 12.36 17.70 14.82
N THR A 101 12.95 18.83 14.47
CA THR A 101 12.50 20.16 14.87
C THR A 101 11.20 20.54 14.15
N TYR A 102 10.55 21.60 14.63
CA TYR A 102 9.35 22.12 13.99
C TYR A 102 9.62 22.61 12.55
N GLU A 103 10.81 23.16 12.29
CA GLU A 103 11.20 23.63 10.96
C GLU A 103 11.35 22.46 9.99
N GLU A 104 12.05 21.40 10.37
CA GLU A 104 12.18 20.18 9.57
C GLU A 104 10.82 19.55 9.27
N ARG A 105 9.86 19.65 10.21
CA ARG A 105 8.49 19.21 9.97
C ARG A 105 7.77 20.08 8.93
N ILE A 106 7.94 21.41 8.96
CA ILE A 106 7.36 22.29 7.94
C ILE A 106 7.92 21.95 6.56
N ILE A 107 9.23 21.79 6.43
CA ILE A 107 9.88 21.47 5.15
C ILE A 107 9.36 20.13 4.62
N PHE A 108 9.19 19.13 5.50
CA PHE A 108 8.63 17.83 5.12
C PHE A 108 7.17 17.95 4.63
N GLU A 109 6.34 18.73 5.33
CA GLU A 109 4.95 18.95 4.93
C GLU A 109 4.85 19.73 3.61
N ASP A 110 5.73 20.70 3.37
CA ASP A 110 5.81 21.46 2.11
C ASP A 110 6.26 20.57 0.94
N ALA A 111 7.33 19.78 1.13
CA ALA A 111 7.81 18.82 0.13
C ALA A 111 6.72 17.80 -0.26
N ILE A 112 5.89 17.37 0.69
CA ILE A 112 4.74 16.49 0.41
C ILE A 112 3.61 17.23 -0.30
N GLY A 113 3.38 18.50 0.03
CA GLY A 113 2.40 19.36 -0.64
C GLY A 113 2.69 19.50 -2.14
N ILE A 114 3.95 19.77 -2.49
CA ILE A 114 4.39 19.95 -3.89
C ILE A 114 4.19 18.68 -4.71
N MET A 115 4.26 17.49 -4.12
CA MET A 115 3.98 16.24 -4.84
C MET A 115 2.52 16.09 -5.29
N CYS A 116 1.61 16.87 -4.71
CA CYS A 116 0.18 16.82 -5.01
C CYS A 116 -0.25 17.86 -6.06
N GLU A 117 0.65 18.73 -6.50
CA GLU A 117 0.45 19.72 -7.56
C GLU A 117 0.80 19.17 -8.95
#